data_AF-A0A946AHA2-F1
#
_entry.id   AF-A0A946AHA2-F1
#
_cell.length_a   1.000
_cell.length_b   1.000
_cell.length_c   1.000
_cell.angle_alpha   90.00
_cell.angle_beta   90.00
_cell.angle_gamma   90.00
#
_symmetry.space_group_name_H-M   'P 1'
#
loop_
_entity.id
_entity.type
_entity.pdbx_description
1 polymer ?
#
loop_
_entity_poly.entity_id
_entity_poly.type
_entity_poly.pdbx_seq_one_letter_code
_entity_poly.pdbx_strand_id
1 'polypeptide(L)'
;MTKFDTHSAARNGLLDRRVFLRAGFFGGAALLTAEASAVERASWMTGPGVGMSESGAPSSHEAHLVRGPIRSQPGTTGAGSSRSPLQFLDGIITPSRLHFERHHSGIPNIDPAAHRLTIHGLVERPLAFSVESLARYPTVSRIQFLECSGNSG
;
A
#
# COMPACT_ATOMS: atom_id res chain seq x y z
N MET A 1 56.74 -60.22 -8.86
CA MET A 1 56.23 -59.17 -7.93
C MET A 1 55.47 -58.17 -8.78
N THR A 2 54.18 -57.87 -8.65
CA THR A 2 53.14 -58.24 -7.65
C THR A 2 51.81 -58.09 -8.41
N LYS A 3 50.98 -59.14 -8.49
CA LYS A 3 49.64 -59.06 -9.12
C LYS A 3 48.77 -58.13 -8.28
N PHE A 4 48.38 -56.97 -8.81
CA PHE A 4 47.39 -56.13 -8.14
C PHE A 4 46.01 -56.78 -8.35
N ASP A 5 45.57 -57.51 -7.33
CA ASP A 5 44.22 -58.06 -7.23
C ASP A 5 43.18 -56.91 -7.23
N THR A 6 42.45 -56.76 -8.33
CA THR A 6 41.30 -55.84 -8.42
C THR A 6 40.05 -56.55 -7.93
N HIS A 7 39.89 -56.66 -6.61
CA HIS A 7 38.64 -57.15 -6.03
C HIS A 7 37.57 -56.05 -6.09
N SER A 8 36.40 -56.35 -6.67
CA SER A 8 35.26 -55.42 -6.72
C SER A 8 34.64 -55.17 -5.34
N ALA A 9 34.96 -56.01 -4.36
CA ALA A 9 34.49 -55.93 -2.99
C ALA A 9 35.68 -55.98 -2.02
N ALA A 10 35.66 -55.12 -1.01
CA ALA A 10 36.53 -55.21 0.15
C ALA A 10 36.25 -56.50 0.94
N ARG A 11 37.20 -56.93 1.77
CA ARG A 11 37.12 -58.18 2.55
C ARG A 11 35.93 -58.27 3.52
N ASN A 12 35.20 -57.17 3.71
CA ASN A 12 33.98 -57.09 4.51
C ASN A 12 32.68 -57.07 3.66
N GLY A 13 32.77 -57.39 2.37
CA GLY A 13 31.62 -57.44 1.46
C GLY A 13 31.11 -56.09 0.98
N LEU A 14 31.72 -54.97 1.41
CA LEU A 14 31.41 -53.63 0.92
C LEU A 14 32.21 -53.31 -0.34
N LEU A 15 31.73 -52.40 -1.19
CA LEU A 15 32.43 -51.98 -2.40
C LEU A 15 33.83 -51.43 -2.07
N ASP A 16 34.84 -51.83 -2.85
CA ASP A 16 36.21 -51.33 -2.67
C ASP A 16 36.23 -49.80 -2.85
N ARG A 17 36.92 -49.10 -1.93
CA ARG A 17 37.00 -47.63 -1.93
C ARG A 17 37.44 -47.05 -3.27
N ARG A 18 38.29 -47.74 -4.03
CA ARG A 18 38.79 -47.28 -5.34
C ARG A 18 37.71 -47.41 -6.41
N VAL A 19 36.87 -48.44 -6.31
CA VAL A 19 35.71 -48.62 -7.18
C VAL A 19 34.66 -47.55 -6.86
N PHE A 20 34.39 -47.31 -5.58
CA PHE A 20 33.47 -46.25 -5.14
C PHE A 20 33.91 -44.85 -5.60
N LEU A 21 35.19 -44.47 -5.41
CA LEU A 21 35.70 -43.17 -5.82
C LEU A 21 35.72 -42.99 -7.35
N ARG A 22 36.01 -44.05 -8.11
CA ARG A 22 35.94 -44.02 -9.59
C ARG A 22 34.49 -43.91 -10.08
N ALA A 23 33.56 -44.62 -9.45
CA ALA A 23 32.14 -44.51 -9.77
C ALA A 23 31.59 -43.10 -9.47
N GLY A 24 32.03 -42.48 -8.37
CA GLY A 24 31.67 -41.09 -8.05
C GLY A 24 32.19 -40.07 -9.07
N PHE A 25 33.38 -40.29 -9.63
CA PHE A 25 33.97 -39.39 -10.64
C PHE A 25 33.19 -39.39 -11.96
N PHE A 26 32.70 -40.56 -12.40
CA PHE A 26 31.86 -40.65 -13.61
C PHE A 26 30.39 -40.32 -13.35
N GLY A 27 29.85 -40.59 -12.16
CA GLY A 27 28.47 -40.25 -11.79
C GLY A 27 28.24 -38.75 -11.54
N GLY A 28 29.26 -38.02 -11.09
CA GLY A 28 29.16 -36.58 -10.85
C GLY A 28 29.02 -35.74 -12.15
N ALA A 29 29.53 -36.23 -13.28
CA ALA A 29 29.46 -35.50 -14.54
C ALA A 29 28.04 -35.40 -15.11
N ALA A 30 27.19 -36.41 -14.87
CA ALA A 30 25.79 -36.39 -15.32
C ALA A 30 24.90 -35.39 -14.55
N LEU A 31 25.32 -34.96 -13.36
CA LEU A 31 24.65 -33.89 -12.60
C LEU A 31 24.97 -32.48 -13.12
N LEU A 32 26.00 -32.32 -13.95
CA LEU A 32 26.42 -31.02 -14.50
C LEU A 32 25.61 -30.59 -15.74
N THR A 33 24.79 -31.48 -16.30
CA THR A 33 23.99 -31.20 -17.51
C THR A 33 22.51 -30.91 -17.21
N ALA A 34 22.11 -30.89 -15.93
CA ALA A 34 20.78 -30.48 -15.55
C ALA A 34 20.68 -28.95 -15.64
N GLU A 35 20.22 -28.43 -16.78
CA GLU A 35 19.79 -27.04 -16.85
C GLU A 35 18.55 -26.89 -15.98
N ALA A 36 18.70 -26.23 -14.83
CA ALA A 36 17.56 -25.70 -14.13
C ALA A 36 16.88 -24.71 -15.08
N SER A 37 15.64 -24.99 -15.50
CA SER A 37 14.80 -24.02 -16.21
C SER A 37 14.66 -22.80 -15.29
N ALA A 38 15.50 -21.81 -15.52
CA ALA A 38 15.45 -20.56 -14.79
C ALA A 38 14.22 -19.83 -15.28
N VAL A 39 13.12 -19.94 -14.53
CA VAL A 39 11.96 -19.06 -14.73
C VAL A 39 12.48 -17.64 -14.60
N GLU A 40 12.34 -16.85 -15.67
CA GLU A 40 12.71 -15.45 -15.67
C GLU A 40 11.93 -14.74 -14.56
N ARG A 41 12.65 -14.20 -13.58
CA ARG A 41 12.04 -13.49 -12.47
C ARG A 41 11.82 -12.04 -12.88
N ALA A 42 10.59 -11.56 -12.71
CA ALA A 42 10.31 -10.13 -12.81
C ALA A 42 11.23 -9.32 -11.90
N SER A 43 11.59 -8.11 -12.33
CA SER A 43 12.60 -7.27 -11.68
C SER A 43 12.30 -6.93 -10.22
N TRP A 44 11.02 -6.82 -9.84
CA TRP A 44 10.62 -6.57 -8.44
C TRP A 44 10.81 -7.78 -7.52
N MET A 45 11.14 -8.96 -8.05
CA MET A 45 11.43 -10.16 -7.25
C MET A 45 12.92 -10.34 -6.96
N THR A 46 13.81 -9.49 -7.49
CA THR A 46 15.26 -9.66 -7.40
C THR A 46 15.92 -8.81 -6.31
N GLY A 47 15.15 -7.98 -5.60
CA GLY A 47 15.67 -7.13 -4.53
C GLY A 47 14.57 -6.55 -3.63
N PRO A 48 14.95 -5.99 -2.48
CA PRO A 48 14.01 -5.31 -1.59
C PRO A 48 13.43 -4.04 -2.24
N GLY A 49 12.20 -3.70 -1.87
CA GLY A 49 11.51 -2.49 -2.33
C GLY A 49 11.98 -1.21 -1.62
N VAL A 50 11.23 -0.12 -1.84
CA VAL A 50 11.47 1.16 -1.16
C VAL A 50 11.26 1.04 0.36
N GLY A 51 11.97 1.87 1.12
CA GLY A 51 11.81 1.95 2.58
C GLY A 51 10.45 2.50 3.02
N MET A 52 10.19 2.39 4.33
CA MET A 52 8.98 2.94 4.96
C MET A 52 8.93 4.47 4.84
N SER A 53 7.73 5.06 4.81
CA SER A 53 7.51 6.51 4.77
C SER A 53 6.66 6.98 5.94
N GLU A 54 6.81 8.25 6.34
CA GLU A 54 6.09 8.84 7.48
C GLU A 54 4.59 9.02 7.21
N SER A 55 4.21 9.31 5.97
CA SER A 55 2.85 9.71 5.61
C SER A 55 2.22 8.90 4.48
N GLY A 56 2.96 7.99 3.85
CA GLY A 56 2.49 7.24 2.68
C GLY A 56 2.27 8.11 1.45
N ALA A 57 2.15 7.48 0.29
CA ALA A 57 1.66 8.11 -0.93
C ALA A 57 0.98 7.05 -1.80
N PRO A 58 0.01 7.44 -2.66
CA PRO A 58 -0.56 6.51 -3.64
C PRO A 58 0.52 5.92 -4.55
N SER A 59 0.25 4.71 -5.06
CA SER A 59 1.12 4.08 -6.07
C SER A 59 1.22 4.95 -7.32
N SER A 60 2.37 4.97 -7.97
CA SER A 60 2.54 5.62 -9.28
C SER A 60 1.58 5.05 -10.35
N HIS A 61 1.15 3.80 -10.19
CA HIS A 61 0.18 3.13 -11.06
C HIS A 61 -1.26 3.61 -10.85
N GLU A 62 -1.52 4.37 -9.78
CA GLU A 62 -2.82 4.92 -9.41
C GLU A 62 -2.91 6.43 -9.69
N ALA A 63 -2.04 6.98 -10.53
CA ALA A 63 -2.04 8.41 -10.85
C ALA A 63 -3.37 8.90 -11.45
N HIS A 64 -4.16 7.99 -12.03
CA HIS A 64 -5.50 8.26 -12.56
C HIS A 64 -6.58 8.36 -11.46
N LEU A 65 -6.31 7.89 -10.24
CA LEU A 65 -7.20 8.00 -9.08
C LEU A 65 -7.09 9.40 -8.48
N VAL A 66 -7.77 10.35 -9.12
CA VAL A 66 -7.87 11.74 -8.69
C VAL A 66 -9.33 12.18 -8.68
N ARG A 67 -9.63 13.26 -7.96
CA ARG A 67 -10.96 13.87 -8.00
C ARG A 67 -11.27 14.37 -9.42
N GLY A 68 -12.50 14.16 -9.86
CA GLY A 68 -13.00 14.63 -11.16
C GLY A 68 -12.96 16.15 -11.30
N PRO A 69 -13.15 16.69 -12.51
CA PRO A 69 -12.75 18.05 -12.85
C PRO A 69 -13.35 19.08 -11.90
N ILE A 70 -12.52 20.04 -11.51
CA ILE A 70 -12.92 21.16 -10.67
C ILE A 70 -13.89 22.01 -11.48
N ARG A 71 -15.12 22.15 -10.96
CA ARG A 71 -16.15 23.04 -11.51
C ARG A 71 -16.17 24.32 -10.69
N SER A 72 -15.63 25.39 -11.26
CA SER A 72 -15.69 26.75 -10.73
C SER A 72 -15.89 27.74 -11.89
N GLN A 73 -16.61 28.84 -11.65
CA GLN A 73 -16.81 29.87 -12.65
C GLN A 73 -15.57 30.79 -12.71
N PRO A 74 -15.17 31.32 -13.88
CA PRO A 74 -14.15 32.35 -13.94
C PRO A 74 -14.47 33.51 -12.99
N GLY A 75 -13.46 33.94 -12.21
CA GLY A 75 -13.61 35.00 -11.21
C GLY A 75 -14.11 34.54 -9.82
N THR A 76 -14.44 33.26 -9.62
CA THR A 76 -14.91 32.74 -8.34
C THR A 76 -13.84 31.91 -7.61
N THR A 77 -12.63 32.46 -7.45
CA THR A 77 -11.53 31.78 -6.75
C THR A 77 -11.99 31.31 -5.36
N GLY A 78 -11.75 30.03 -5.05
CA GLY A 78 -12.20 29.41 -3.81
C GLY A 78 -13.66 28.95 -3.79
N ALA A 79 -14.47 29.27 -4.80
CA ALA A 79 -15.83 28.76 -4.92
C ALA A 79 -15.90 27.72 -6.06
N GLY A 80 -16.27 26.50 -5.73
CA GLY A 80 -16.35 25.41 -6.70
C GLY A 80 -16.64 24.07 -6.09
N SER A 81 -16.58 23.03 -6.93
CA SER A 81 -16.70 21.64 -6.50
C SER A 81 -15.78 20.72 -7.30
N SER A 82 -15.37 19.61 -6.70
CA SER A 82 -14.76 18.46 -7.40
C SER A 82 -15.59 17.21 -7.09
N ARG A 83 -15.43 16.14 -7.86
CA ARG A 83 -16.22 14.91 -7.68
C ARG A 83 -15.34 13.73 -7.26
N SER A 84 -15.84 12.87 -6.39
CA SER A 84 -15.21 11.58 -6.13
C SER A 84 -15.21 10.73 -7.42
N PRO A 85 -14.12 10.03 -7.75
CA PRO A 85 -14.04 9.18 -8.93
C PRO A 85 -14.72 7.82 -8.66
N LEU A 86 -16.02 7.83 -8.38
CA LEU A 86 -16.79 6.67 -7.93
C LEU A 86 -16.65 5.43 -8.84
N GLN A 87 -16.42 5.64 -10.14
CA GLN A 87 -16.22 4.56 -11.11
C GLN A 87 -14.94 3.73 -10.88
N PHE A 88 -14.01 4.22 -10.07
CA PHE A 88 -12.77 3.53 -9.72
C PHE A 88 -12.70 3.13 -8.23
N LEU A 89 -13.80 3.29 -7.49
CA LEU A 89 -13.85 3.00 -6.07
C LEU A 89 -14.73 1.79 -5.81
N ASP A 90 -14.27 0.94 -4.88
CA ASP A 90 -15.01 -0.22 -4.41
C ASP A 90 -15.41 -0.07 -2.95
N GLY A 91 -16.51 -0.72 -2.57
CA GLY A 91 -17.03 -0.69 -1.20
C GLY A 91 -17.77 0.60 -0.86
N ILE A 92 -17.83 0.91 0.44
CA ILE A 92 -18.68 2.00 0.97
C ILE A 92 -17.90 3.16 1.59
N ILE A 93 -16.58 3.05 1.70
CA ILE A 93 -15.72 4.06 2.32
C ILE A 93 -14.89 4.73 1.23
N THR A 94 -15.27 5.96 0.88
CA THR A 94 -14.46 6.81 -0.01
C THR A 94 -13.18 7.26 0.71
N PRO A 95 -11.97 7.00 0.18
CA PRO A 95 -10.74 7.47 0.80
C PRO A 95 -10.71 8.99 0.93
N SER A 96 -10.22 9.54 2.04
CA SER A 96 -10.27 10.99 2.32
C SER A 96 -9.68 11.86 1.20
N ARG A 97 -8.60 11.41 0.55
CA ARG A 97 -7.96 12.12 -0.57
C ARG A 97 -8.86 12.23 -1.83
N LEU A 98 -9.84 11.33 -1.94
CA LEU A 98 -10.76 11.17 -3.06
C LEU A 98 -12.20 11.61 -2.72
N HIS A 99 -12.47 11.99 -1.47
CA HIS A 99 -13.77 12.51 -1.08
C HIS A 99 -14.02 13.84 -1.80
N PHE A 100 -15.22 14.01 -2.36
CA PHE A 100 -15.57 15.21 -3.12
C PHE A 100 -15.39 16.46 -2.25
N GLU A 101 -15.09 17.59 -2.89
CA GLU A 101 -15.01 18.88 -2.22
C GLU A 101 -16.07 19.82 -2.78
N ARG A 102 -16.63 20.65 -1.91
CA ARG A 102 -17.43 21.82 -2.28
C ARG A 102 -17.00 22.98 -1.39
N HIS A 103 -16.46 24.01 -2.00
CA HIS A 103 -16.08 25.25 -1.31
C HIS A 103 -16.91 26.44 -1.82
N HIS A 104 -17.19 27.39 -0.95
CA HIS A 104 -17.80 28.68 -1.32
C HIS A 104 -16.84 29.86 -1.17
N SER A 105 -15.74 29.68 -0.41
CA SER A 105 -14.75 30.73 -0.15
C SER A 105 -13.36 30.14 0.17
N GLY A 106 -13.03 29.01 -0.46
CA GLY A 106 -11.75 28.32 -0.30
C GLY A 106 -11.64 27.53 1.00
N ILE A 107 -10.42 27.04 1.26
CA ILE A 107 -10.07 26.28 2.46
C ILE A 107 -9.37 27.24 3.43
N PRO A 108 -9.95 27.52 4.60
CA PRO A 108 -9.32 28.42 5.56
C PRO A 108 -8.13 27.72 6.25
N ASN A 109 -7.03 28.46 6.44
CA ASN A 109 -5.90 28.02 7.25
C ASN A 109 -6.11 28.47 8.70
N ILE A 110 -6.69 27.59 9.53
CA ILE A 110 -7.05 27.90 10.91
C ILE A 110 -6.10 27.18 11.86
N ASP A 111 -5.43 27.94 12.73
CA ASP A 111 -4.70 27.37 13.88
C ASP A 111 -5.70 26.71 14.85
N PRO A 112 -5.59 25.40 15.11
CA PRO A 112 -6.47 24.70 16.05
C PRO A 112 -6.46 25.29 17.47
N ALA A 113 -5.35 25.89 17.91
CA ALA A 113 -5.25 26.54 19.23
C ALA A 113 -6.06 27.84 19.29
N ALA A 114 -6.17 28.55 18.17
CA ALA A 114 -6.97 29.77 18.03
C ALA A 114 -8.45 29.50 17.73
N HIS A 115 -8.79 28.34 17.17
CA HIS A 115 -10.17 28.00 16.78
C HIS A 115 -11.13 28.00 17.99
N ARG A 116 -12.32 28.59 17.81
CA ARG A 116 -13.41 28.59 18.79
C ARG A 116 -14.73 28.22 18.11
N LEU A 117 -15.45 27.24 18.67
CA LEU A 117 -16.84 26.97 18.34
C LEU A 117 -17.75 27.72 19.32
N THR A 118 -18.55 28.65 18.83
CA THR A 118 -19.46 29.44 19.66
C THR A 118 -20.90 28.94 19.50
N ILE A 119 -21.56 28.63 20.61
CA ILE A 119 -22.98 28.32 20.70
C ILE A 119 -23.68 29.52 21.35
N HIS A 120 -24.60 30.15 20.62
CA HIS A 120 -25.35 31.33 21.06
C HIS A 120 -26.75 31.35 20.43
N GLY A 121 -27.58 32.34 20.77
CA GLY A 121 -28.97 32.45 20.29
C GLY A 121 -29.98 32.18 21.40
N LEU A 122 -30.99 31.33 21.14
CA LEU A 122 -32.02 30.94 22.11
C LEU A 122 -31.48 29.88 23.10
N VAL A 123 -30.49 30.26 23.88
CA VAL A 123 -29.86 29.44 24.93
C VAL A 123 -29.81 30.23 26.23
N GLU A 124 -29.89 29.54 27.38
CA GLU A 124 -29.79 30.20 28.69
C GLU A 124 -28.46 30.93 28.86
N ARG A 125 -27.35 30.32 28.40
CA ARG A 125 -26.01 30.92 28.45
C ARG A 125 -25.23 30.63 27.17
N PRO A 126 -24.77 31.65 26.44
CA PRO A 126 -23.89 31.45 25.30
C PRO A 126 -22.51 30.97 25.76
N LEU A 127 -21.90 30.06 25.00
CA LEU A 127 -20.62 29.43 25.34
C LEU A 127 -19.71 29.36 24.12
N ALA A 128 -18.40 29.41 24.34
CA ALA A 128 -17.39 29.20 23.31
C ALA A 128 -16.42 28.08 23.74
N PHE A 129 -16.10 27.18 22.82
CA PHE A 129 -15.30 25.98 23.08
C PHE A 129 -14.04 25.96 22.21
N SER A 130 -12.89 25.64 22.80
CA SER A 130 -11.68 25.27 22.05
C SER A 130 -11.79 23.84 21.50
N VAL A 131 -10.95 23.49 20.52
CA VAL A 131 -10.86 22.11 20.00
C VAL A 131 -10.53 21.12 21.12
N GLU A 132 -9.61 21.48 22.03
CA GLU A 132 -9.25 20.67 23.18
C GLU A 132 -10.44 20.42 24.13
N SER A 133 -11.26 21.45 24.38
CA SER A 133 -12.46 21.30 25.21
C SER A 133 -13.54 20.46 24.55
N LEU A 134 -13.68 20.53 23.22
CA LEU A 134 -14.60 19.66 22.48
C LEU A 134 -14.17 18.20 22.55
N ALA A 135 -12.87 17.92 22.48
CA ALA A 135 -12.33 16.55 22.56
C ALA A 135 -12.58 15.84 23.90
N ARG A 136 -12.99 16.57 24.95
CA ARG A 136 -13.35 16.01 26.26
C ARG A 136 -14.77 15.44 26.33
N TYR A 137 -15.62 15.69 25.33
CA TYR A 137 -16.98 15.14 25.28
C TYR A 137 -16.98 13.70 24.75
N PRO A 138 -18.01 12.89 25.12
CA PRO A 138 -18.17 11.55 24.55
C PRO A 138 -18.22 11.57 23.02
N THR A 139 -17.42 10.72 22.38
CA THR A 139 -17.36 10.62 20.92
C THR A 139 -18.30 9.52 20.41
N VAL A 140 -18.95 9.78 19.27
CA VAL A 140 -19.82 8.82 18.57
C VAL A 140 -19.32 8.66 17.13
N SER A 141 -19.20 7.43 16.66
CA SER A 141 -18.84 7.11 15.27
C SER A 141 -20.06 6.66 14.47
N ARG A 142 -20.26 7.21 13.27
CA ARG A 142 -21.34 6.84 12.35
C ARG A 142 -20.81 6.83 10.92
N ILE A 143 -21.26 5.86 10.12
CA ILE A 143 -21.04 5.82 8.67
C ILE A 143 -22.24 6.50 8.02
N GLN A 144 -21.99 7.59 7.28
CA GLN A 144 -22.99 8.39 6.60
C GLN A 144 -22.45 8.80 5.23
N PHE A 145 -23.33 8.91 4.23
CA PHE A 145 -22.97 9.54 2.97
C PHE A 145 -23.21 11.05 3.07
N LEU A 146 -22.37 11.82 2.38
CA LEU A 146 -22.57 13.24 2.17
C LEU A 146 -22.83 13.44 0.68
N GLU A 147 -23.98 14.03 0.35
CA GLU A 147 -24.34 14.32 -1.03
C GLU A 147 -24.54 15.84 -1.20
N CYS A 148 -23.94 16.40 -2.24
CA CYS A 148 -24.18 17.78 -2.62
C CYS A 148 -25.57 17.90 -3.23
N SER A 149 -26.35 18.91 -2.83
CA SER A 149 -27.66 19.18 -3.45
C SER A 149 -27.58 19.47 -4.95
N GLY A 150 -26.42 19.92 -5.45
CA GLY A 150 -26.14 20.10 -6.88
C GLY A 150 -25.52 18.86 -7.55
N ASN A 151 -25.64 17.67 -6.95
CA ASN A 151 -25.25 16.44 -7.62
C ASN A 151 -26.14 16.22 -8.85
N SER A 152 -25.53 15.82 -9.97
CA SER A 152 -26.18 15.70 -11.30
C SER A 152 -26.60 16.99 -12.03
N GLY A 153 -26.46 18.18 -11.42
CA GLY A 153 -26.71 19.47 -12.08
C GLY A 153 -27.98 20.13 -11.61
#